data_AF-A0A7C3C581-F1
#
_entry.id   AF-A0A7C3C581-F1
#
_cell.length_a   1.000
_cell.length_b   1.000
_cell.length_c   1.000
_cell.angle_alpha   90.00
_cell.angle_beta   90.00
_cell.angle_gamma   90.00
#
_symmetry.space_group_name_H-M   'P 1'
#
loop_
_entity.id
_entity.type
_entity.pdbx_description
1 polymer ?
#
loop_
_entity_poly.entity_id
_entity_poly.type
_entity_poly.pdbx_seq_one_letter_code
_entity_poly.pdbx_strand_id
1 'polypeptide(L)'
;MFVSNDIYNNIISNVHDDFIKADGGMYNMRVFRNLCLNAGTNGLSTQPLLGGPVYFVRNILYNVPKAVKHAANPSGALYYHNTFITKVIGTVGSNYHFRNILFLGWMRAETLFAIDTYTNYTSSDYNGFRPDPEAEYSFIWKSPRFDKTKDYSDSREERKYKTLIDYMQDTSQNKHSVIVDYDIFQRVFPVGDVTNVYKVEDLDFRLRPDAAAVDSGCILPNINDDFNGKAPDLGALESGQSMPVYGPRL
;
A
#
# COMPACT_ATOMS: atom_id res chain seq x y z
N MET A 1 -11.92 9.61 26.45
CA MET A 1 -11.54 8.19 26.65
C MET A 1 -10.80 7.77 25.40
N PHE A 2 -9.51 7.43 25.50
CA PHE A 2 -8.68 7.06 24.35
C PHE A 2 -8.89 5.56 24.07
N VAL A 3 -9.67 5.21 23.05
CA VAL A 3 -9.93 3.80 22.67
C VAL A 3 -9.18 3.50 21.38
N SER A 4 -8.40 2.42 21.37
CA SER A 4 -7.81 1.86 20.14
C SER A 4 -8.90 1.13 19.37
N ASN A 5 -9.03 1.40 18.07
CA ASN A 5 -9.95 0.65 17.20
C ASN A 5 -9.13 -0.33 16.34
N ASP A 6 -9.48 -1.61 16.44
CA ASP A 6 -8.84 -2.67 15.67
C ASP A 6 -9.83 -3.24 14.66
N ILE A 7 -9.44 -3.23 13.38
CA ILE A 7 -10.20 -3.84 12.30
C ILE A 7 -9.29 -4.87 11.66
N TYR A 8 -9.51 -6.15 11.99
CA TYR A 8 -8.59 -7.20 11.58
C TYR A 8 -9.20 -8.55 11.26
N ASN A 9 -8.48 -9.31 10.42
CA ASN A 9 -8.84 -10.68 10.02
C ASN A 9 -10.27 -10.74 9.45
N ASN A 10 -10.68 -9.72 8.69
CA ASN A 10 -11.97 -9.68 7.99
C ASN A 10 -11.82 -10.14 6.54
N ILE A 11 -12.91 -10.69 6.00
CA ILE A 11 -13.15 -10.73 4.55
C ILE A 11 -14.16 -9.62 4.26
N ILE A 12 -13.80 -8.68 3.39
CA ILE A 12 -14.68 -7.59 2.97
C ILE A 12 -14.84 -7.68 1.46
N SER A 13 -16.07 -7.82 0.98
CA SER A 13 -16.31 -7.89 -0.46
C SER A 13 -17.57 -7.15 -0.88
N ASN A 14 -17.58 -6.70 -2.14
CA ASN A 14 -18.73 -6.08 -2.80
C ASN A 14 -19.20 -4.80 -2.09
N VAL A 15 -18.26 -3.86 -1.93
CA VAL A 15 -18.55 -2.55 -1.32
C VAL A 15 -18.67 -1.48 -2.39
N HIS A 16 -19.61 -0.56 -2.21
CA HIS A 16 -19.83 0.52 -3.19
C HIS A 16 -18.75 1.61 -3.10
N ASP A 17 -18.34 1.98 -1.89
CA ASP A 17 -17.35 3.05 -1.66
C ASP A 17 -16.00 2.45 -1.25
N ASP A 18 -15.52 2.74 -0.03
CA ASP A 18 -14.20 2.32 0.44
C ASP A 18 -14.27 1.00 1.24
N PHE A 19 -13.25 0.13 1.18
CA PHE A 19 -13.22 -1.09 2.01
C PHE A 19 -13.21 -0.78 3.51
N ILE A 20 -12.26 0.05 3.96
CA ILE A 20 -12.09 0.38 5.38
C ILE A 20 -11.77 1.86 5.50
N LYS A 21 -12.50 2.54 6.39
CA LYS A 21 -12.33 3.96 6.67
C LYS A 21 -11.74 4.16 8.06
N ALA A 22 -10.51 4.67 8.10
CA ALA A 22 -9.89 5.21 9.29
C ALA A 22 -10.21 6.71 9.46
N ASP A 23 -11.38 7.11 8.98
CA ASP A 23 -11.84 8.49 8.90
C ASP A 23 -12.14 9.05 10.29
N GLY A 24 -11.74 10.30 10.53
CA GLY A 24 -11.89 10.94 11.84
C GLY A 24 -11.01 10.33 12.93
N GLY A 25 -10.13 9.38 12.58
CA GLY A 25 -9.15 8.82 13.49
C GLY A 25 -8.28 9.90 14.11
N MET A 26 -7.99 9.78 15.40
CA MET A 26 -7.11 10.73 16.10
C MET A 26 -5.83 10.06 16.60
N TYR A 27 -5.91 8.81 17.06
CA TYR A 27 -4.80 8.07 17.62
C TYR A 27 -5.08 6.57 17.62
N ASN A 28 -4.03 5.76 17.42
CA ASN A 28 -4.00 4.31 17.65
C ASN A 28 -5.15 3.51 16.99
N MET A 29 -5.38 3.70 15.69
CA MET A 29 -6.23 2.75 14.95
C MET A 29 -5.37 1.76 14.18
N ARG A 30 -5.75 0.49 14.23
CA ARG A 30 -5.01 -0.60 13.61
C ARG A 30 -5.94 -1.33 12.66
N VAL A 31 -5.62 -1.27 11.38
CA VAL A 31 -6.33 -1.95 10.30
C VAL A 31 -5.38 -2.99 9.73
N PHE A 32 -5.55 -4.25 10.09
CA PHE A 32 -4.54 -5.25 9.77
C PHE A 32 -5.08 -6.61 9.38
N ARG A 33 -4.39 -7.30 8.46
CA ARG A 33 -4.77 -8.64 8.00
C ARG A 33 -6.22 -8.69 7.54
N ASN A 34 -6.67 -7.72 6.75
CA ASN A 34 -7.96 -7.79 6.07
C ASN A 34 -7.77 -8.24 4.62
N LEU A 35 -8.64 -9.11 4.14
CA LEU A 35 -8.71 -9.52 2.74
C LEU A 35 -9.92 -8.85 2.10
N CYS A 36 -9.66 -7.95 1.16
CA CYS A 36 -10.66 -7.06 0.60
C CYS A 36 -10.74 -7.21 -0.92
N LEU A 37 -11.93 -7.57 -1.44
CA LEU A 37 -12.16 -7.79 -2.87
C LEU A 37 -13.34 -6.95 -3.37
N ASN A 38 -13.27 -6.42 -4.59
CA ASN A 38 -14.41 -5.76 -5.26
C ASN A 38 -14.93 -4.52 -4.50
N ALA A 39 -14.24 -3.38 -4.70
CA ALA A 39 -14.70 -2.07 -4.24
C ALA A 39 -14.95 -1.13 -5.43
N GLY A 40 -16.00 -0.32 -5.34
CA GLY A 40 -16.36 0.63 -6.38
C GLY A 40 -15.48 1.88 -6.45
N THR A 41 -14.83 2.30 -5.35
CA THR A 41 -14.07 3.56 -5.32
C THR A 41 -12.63 3.40 -4.82
N ASN A 42 -12.41 3.18 -3.51
CA ASN A 42 -11.07 3.12 -2.93
C ASN A 42 -10.90 1.99 -1.93
N GLY A 43 -9.65 1.75 -1.54
CA GLY A 43 -9.30 0.73 -0.56
C GLY A 43 -9.41 1.24 0.88
N LEU A 44 -8.35 1.92 1.31
CA LEU A 44 -8.12 2.34 2.69
C LEU A 44 -8.22 3.86 2.79
N SER A 45 -9.21 4.35 3.54
CA SER A 45 -9.46 5.78 3.70
C SER A 45 -8.85 6.36 4.96
N THR A 46 -8.44 7.63 4.86
CA THR A 46 -7.86 8.44 5.93
C THR A 46 -8.52 9.83 5.98
N GLN A 47 -9.82 9.94 5.71
CA GLN A 47 -10.51 11.22 5.48
C GLN A 47 -11.26 11.76 6.71
N PRO A 48 -10.76 12.81 7.39
CA PRO A 48 -9.36 13.11 7.60
C PRO A 48 -8.76 12.16 8.64
N LEU A 49 -7.42 12.12 8.70
CA LEU A 49 -6.69 11.61 9.85
C LEU A 49 -6.12 12.78 10.64
N LEU A 50 -6.50 12.90 11.91
CA LEU A 50 -6.19 14.03 12.78
C LEU A 50 -4.94 13.79 13.64
N GLY A 51 -3.83 13.41 13.01
CA GLY A 51 -2.50 13.28 13.63
C GLY A 51 -1.96 11.85 13.70
N GLY A 52 -2.83 10.85 13.81
CA GLY A 52 -2.44 9.44 13.87
C GLY A 52 -1.75 9.04 15.18
N PRO A 53 -1.10 7.86 15.24
CA PRO A 53 -0.89 6.96 14.12
C PRO A 53 -2.13 6.14 13.74
N VAL A 54 -2.29 5.89 12.44
CA VAL A 54 -3.08 4.76 11.93
C VAL A 54 -2.17 3.77 11.24
N TYR A 55 -2.29 2.51 11.61
CA TYR A 55 -1.50 1.41 11.09
C TYR A 55 -2.37 0.62 10.10
N PHE A 56 -1.94 0.58 8.84
CA PHE A 56 -2.48 -0.30 7.81
C PHE A 56 -1.45 -1.41 7.56
N VAL A 57 -1.67 -2.60 8.11
CA VAL A 57 -0.63 -3.65 8.16
C VAL A 57 -1.13 -4.96 7.57
N ARG A 58 -0.43 -5.56 6.61
CA ARG A 58 -0.79 -6.91 6.09
C ARG A 58 -2.20 -7.01 5.48
N ASN A 59 -2.75 -5.91 4.96
CA ASN A 59 -4.02 -5.95 4.22
C ASN A 59 -3.76 -6.36 2.77
N ILE A 60 -4.69 -7.11 2.20
CA ILE A 60 -4.70 -7.50 0.79
C ILE A 60 -5.90 -6.82 0.14
N LEU A 61 -5.66 -6.02 -0.89
CA LEU A 61 -6.70 -5.35 -1.66
C LEU A 61 -6.64 -5.81 -3.11
N TYR A 62 -7.76 -6.31 -3.62
CA TYR A 62 -7.89 -6.82 -4.98
C TYR A 62 -9.18 -6.31 -5.63
N ASN A 63 -9.13 -6.03 -6.93
CA ASN A 63 -10.26 -5.47 -7.68
C ASN A 63 -10.83 -4.19 -7.03
N VAL A 64 -9.99 -3.16 -6.98
CA VAL A 64 -10.35 -1.83 -6.48
C VAL A 64 -9.63 -0.77 -7.33
N PRO A 65 -10.25 0.37 -7.67
CA PRO A 65 -9.62 1.37 -8.53
C PRO A 65 -8.36 2.03 -7.95
N LYS A 66 -8.31 2.23 -6.62
CA LYS A 66 -7.17 2.83 -5.91
C LYS A 66 -7.03 2.24 -4.51
N ALA A 67 -5.82 1.95 -4.07
CA ALA A 67 -5.59 1.36 -2.75
C ALA A 67 -5.83 2.33 -1.58
N VAL A 68 -5.69 3.63 -1.80
CA VAL A 68 -5.80 4.64 -0.74
C VAL A 68 -6.74 5.77 -1.11
N LYS A 69 -7.42 6.31 -0.10
CA LYS A 69 -8.12 7.59 -0.14
C LYS A 69 -7.52 8.52 0.90
N HIS A 70 -6.52 9.28 0.47
CA HIS A 70 -6.03 10.43 1.22
C HIS A 70 -6.92 11.60 0.87
N ALA A 71 -7.61 12.18 1.86
CA ALA A 71 -8.52 13.31 1.66
C ALA A 71 -8.65 14.14 2.93
N ALA A 72 -8.92 15.43 2.77
CA ALA A 72 -9.00 16.40 3.86
C ALA A 72 -7.69 16.53 4.68
N ASN A 73 -6.55 16.59 3.98
CA ASN A 73 -5.20 16.78 4.53
C ASN A 73 -4.84 15.81 5.68
N PRO A 74 -4.90 14.48 5.47
CA PRO A 74 -4.59 13.52 6.53
C PRO A 74 -3.13 13.61 6.97
N SER A 75 -2.85 13.24 8.22
CA SER A 75 -1.47 13.09 8.71
C SER A 75 -1.30 11.86 9.61
N GLY A 76 -0.24 11.08 9.37
CA GLY A 76 0.21 10.04 10.31
C GLY A 76 -0.26 8.63 9.97
N ALA A 77 -0.33 8.28 8.68
CA ALA A 77 -0.67 6.92 8.26
C ALA A 77 0.58 6.09 7.94
N LEU A 78 0.64 4.89 8.53
CA LEU A 78 1.72 3.93 8.37
C LEU A 78 1.19 2.72 7.61
N TYR A 79 1.74 2.45 6.43
CA TYR A 79 1.37 1.34 5.56
C TYR A 79 2.51 0.34 5.51
N TYR A 80 2.33 -0.82 6.14
CA TYR A 80 3.37 -1.84 6.22
C TYR A 80 2.89 -3.19 5.70
N HIS A 81 3.71 -3.89 4.93
CA HIS A 81 3.40 -5.26 4.50
C HIS A 81 2.05 -5.38 3.78
N ASN A 82 1.55 -4.38 3.06
CA ASN A 82 0.27 -4.57 2.35
C ASN A 82 0.51 -5.19 0.96
N THR A 83 -0.48 -5.89 0.43
CA THR A 83 -0.50 -6.32 -0.97
C THR A 83 -1.63 -5.60 -1.68
N PHE A 84 -1.28 -4.65 -2.55
CA PHE A 84 -2.22 -3.84 -3.31
C PHE A 84 -2.18 -4.25 -4.78
N ILE A 85 -3.21 -4.94 -5.23
CA ILE A 85 -3.43 -5.25 -6.65
C ILE A 85 -4.19 -4.08 -7.28
N THR A 86 -3.56 -2.91 -7.24
CA THR A 86 -4.07 -1.62 -7.73
C THR A 86 -2.98 -0.54 -7.59
N LYS A 87 -3.27 0.67 -8.06
CA LYS A 87 -2.44 1.87 -7.88
C LYS A 87 -2.64 2.53 -6.52
N VAL A 88 -1.63 3.30 -6.07
CA VAL A 88 -1.69 4.20 -4.91
C VAL A 88 -1.63 5.62 -5.42
N ILE A 89 -2.78 6.29 -5.39
CA ILE A 89 -2.92 7.71 -5.74
C ILE A 89 -3.91 8.33 -4.77
N GLY A 90 -3.46 9.30 -3.97
CA GLY A 90 -4.28 10.04 -3.02
C GLY A 90 -4.20 11.55 -3.24
N THR A 91 -5.05 12.32 -2.56
CA THR A 91 -4.86 13.78 -2.46
C THR A 91 -3.79 14.11 -1.42
N VAL A 92 -3.42 15.39 -1.32
CA VAL A 92 -2.34 15.85 -0.43
C VAL A 92 -2.57 15.47 1.04
N GLY A 93 -1.49 15.08 1.72
CA GLY A 93 -1.46 14.90 3.18
C GLY A 93 -0.06 15.03 3.77
N SER A 94 0.23 14.32 4.85
CA SER A 94 1.49 14.44 5.61
C SER A 94 1.86 13.17 6.35
N ASN A 95 3.14 13.02 6.67
CA ASN A 95 3.65 11.98 7.56
C ASN A 95 3.19 10.57 7.16
N TYR A 96 3.36 10.21 5.88
CA TYR A 96 3.04 8.87 5.40
C TYR A 96 4.28 8.00 5.35
N HIS A 97 4.15 6.73 5.72
CA HIS A 97 5.27 5.78 5.64
C HIS A 97 4.83 4.50 4.97
N PHE A 98 5.51 4.12 3.87
CA PHE A 98 5.24 2.90 3.12
C PHE A 98 6.46 1.97 3.20
N ARG A 99 6.30 0.77 3.77
CA ARG A 99 7.37 -0.23 3.88
C ARG A 99 6.86 -1.62 3.57
N ASN A 100 7.66 -2.43 2.89
CA ASN A 100 7.40 -3.83 2.61
C ASN A 100 6.09 -4.06 1.84
N ILE A 101 5.66 -3.12 1.00
CA ILE A 101 4.38 -3.22 0.27
C ILE A 101 4.61 -3.80 -1.12
N LEU A 102 3.66 -4.60 -1.61
CA LEU A 102 3.56 -4.98 -3.01
C LEU A 102 2.51 -4.08 -3.71
N PHE A 103 2.92 -3.34 -4.73
CA PHE A 103 2.06 -2.51 -5.58
C PHE A 103 2.00 -3.09 -6.99
N LEU A 104 0.87 -3.71 -7.35
CA LEU A 104 0.69 -4.31 -8.66
C LEU A 104 -0.46 -3.65 -9.42
N GLY A 105 -0.10 -2.80 -10.39
CA GLY A 105 -1.06 -2.17 -11.29
C GLY A 105 -1.69 -3.18 -12.26
N TRP A 106 -2.91 -2.88 -12.67
CA TRP A 106 -3.65 -3.64 -13.66
C TRP A 106 -4.36 -2.75 -14.70
N MET A 107 -4.54 -1.46 -14.40
CA MET A 107 -5.11 -0.48 -15.32
C MET A 107 -4.04 -0.03 -16.32
N ARG A 108 -4.43 -0.03 -17.61
CA ARG A 108 -3.52 0.23 -18.73
C ARG A 108 -3.07 1.70 -18.78
N ALA A 109 -1.78 1.92 -19.01
CA ALA A 109 -1.13 3.21 -19.22
C ALA A 109 -1.31 4.23 -18.07
N GLU A 110 -1.54 3.77 -16.85
CA GLU A 110 -1.73 4.64 -15.68
C GLU A 110 -0.53 4.69 -14.74
N THR A 111 -0.39 5.82 -14.03
CA THR A 111 0.56 5.95 -12.92
C THR A 111 0.25 4.95 -11.80
N LEU A 112 1.26 4.21 -11.36
CA LEU A 112 1.12 3.21 -10.30
C LEU A 112 1.19 3.83 -8.90
N PHE A 113 2.14 4.74 -8.68
CA PHE A 113 2.45 5.24 -7.35
C PHE A 113 2.65 6.76 -7.39
N ALA A 114 1.72 7.49 -6.78
CA ALA A 114 1.75 8.94 -6.69
C ALA A 114 1.49 9.41 -5.26
N ILE A 115 2.45 10.16 -4.71
CA ILE A 115 2.34 10.74 -3.37
C ILE A 115 2.36 12.27 -3.49
N ASP A 116 1.39 12.91 -2.86
CA ASP A 116 1.36 14.35 -2.63
C ASP A 116 1.43 14.62 -1.12
N THR A 117 2.46 15.33 -0.67
CA THR A 117 2.72 15.51 0.76
C THR A 117 3.29 16.88 1.11
N TYR A 118 2.89 17.42 2.26
CA TYR A 118 3.46 18.65 2.82
C TYR A 118 4.77 18.43 3.59
N THR A 119 5.24 17.19 3.73
CA THR A 119 6.32 16.84 4.67
C THR A 119 7.37 15.96 4.03
N ASN A 120 8.64 16.38 4.03
CA ASN A 120 9.76 15.60 3.49
C ASN A 120 10.24 14.45 4.40
N TYR A 121 9.60 14.28 5.56
CA TYR A 121 9.70 13.06 6.37
C TYR A 121 8.65 12.00 6.01
N THR A 122 7.69 12.30 5.14
CA THR A 122 6.94 11.24 4.42
C THR A 122 7.94 10.40 3.64
N SER A 123 7.86 9.08 3.74
CA SER A 123 8.87 8.20 3.16
C SER A 123 8.32 6.88 2.66
N SER A 124 8.95 6.34 1.62
CA SER A 124 8.61 5.06 1.01
C SER A 124 9.89 4.30 0.72
N ASP A 125 10.03 3.05 1.19
CA ASP A 125 11.21 2.21 0.91
C ASP A 125 10.92 0.71 1.07
N TYR A 126 11.77 -0.16 0.53
CA TYR A 126 11.62 -1.63 0.57
C TYR A 126 10.25 -2.08 0.06
N ASN A 127 9.88 -1.74 -1.17
CA ASN A 127 8.60 -2.13 -1.76
C ASN A 127 8.79 -2.90 -3.07
N GLY A 128 7.80 -3.69 -3.47
CA GLY A 128 7.74 -4.32 -4.78
C GLY A 128 6.80 -3.55 -5.69
N PHE A 129 7.25 -3.22 -6.90
CA PHE A 129 6.44 -2.49 -7.88
C PHE A 129 6.30 -3.29 -9.17
N ARG A 130 5.06 -3.37 -9.67
CA ARG A 130 4.78 -3.77 -11.05
C ARG A 130 4.18 -2.58 -11.82
N PRO A 131 5.01 -1.68 -12.35
CA PRO A 131 4.55 -0.58 -13.20
C PRO A 131 3.99 -1.09 -14.52
N ASP A 132 3.11 -0.31 -15.15
CA ASP A 132 2.70 -0.57 -16.52
C ASP A 132 3.76 -0.01 -17.49
N PRO A 133 4.34 -0.83 -18.39
CA PRO A 133 5.31 -0.35 -19.39
C PRO A 133 4.77 0.74 -20.33
N GLU A 134 3.45 0.83 -20.51
CA GLU A 134 2.80 1.83 -21.34
C GLU A 134 2.50 3.15 -20.62
N ALA A 135 2.64 3.20 -19.29
CA ALA A 135 2.45 4.45 -18.55
C ALA A 135 3.50 5.49 -18.95
N GLU A 136 3.06 6.72 -19.21
CA GLU A 136 3.98 7.84 -19.48
C GLU A 136 4.91 8.06 -18.27
N TYR A 137 4.34 8.05 -17.06
CA TYR A 137 5.05 8.07 -15.79
C TYR A 137 4.41 7.07 -14.82
N SER A 138 5.22 6.18 -14.27
CA SER A 138 4.78 5.20 -13.27
C SER A 138 4.83 5.75 -11.85
N PHE A 139 5.70 6.73 -11.59
CA PHE A 139 5.99 7.27 -10.28
C PHE A 139 5.86 8.79 -10.25
N ILE A 140 5.17 9.32 -9.25
CA ILE A 140 5.05 10.76 -9.02
C ILE A 140 5.33 11.05 -7.54
N TRP A 141 6.22 12.00 -7.28
CA TRP A 141 6.51 12.48 -5.93
C TRP A 141 6.38 13.99 -5.86
N LYS A 142 5.32 14.43 -5.20
CA LYS A 142 4.98 15.83 -5.01
C LYS A 142 5.18 16.23 -3.56
N SER A 143 6.17 17.09 -3.33
CA SER A 143 6.62 17.47 -1.99
C SER A 143 7.23 18.87 -1.99
N PRO A 144 7.44 19.52 -0.84
CA PRO A 144 8.24 20.73 -0.77
C PRO A 144 9.65 20.47 -1.31
N ARG A 145 10.37 21.54 -1.67
CA ARG A 145 11.81 21.46 -1.93
C ARG A 145 12.52 20.68 -0.81
N PHE A 146 13.46 19.81 -1.17
CA PHE A 146 14.12 18.91 -0.22
C PHE A 146 14.95 19.62 0.86
N ASP A 147 15.26 20.91 0.68
CA ASP A 147 15.89 21.76 1.71
C ASP A 147 14.92 22.16 2.85
N LYS A 148 13.62 21.93 2.69
CA LYS A 148 12.60 22.13 3.72
C LYS A 148 12.18 20.80 4.35
N THR A 149 12.01 20.76 5.67
CA THR A 149 11.44 19.57 6.35
C THR A 149 9.94 19.41 6.10
N LYS A 150 9.22 20.54 6.05
CA LYS A 150 7.77 20.61 5.81
C LYS A 150 7.39 21.99 5.30
N ASP A 151 6.32 22.07 4.52
CA ASP A 151 5.76 23.33 4.02
C ASP A 151 4.27 23.15 3.73
N TYR A 152 3.43 23.97 4.35
CA TYR A 152 1.97 23.94 4.19
C TYR A 152 1.43 25.17 3.42
N SER A 153 2.32 26.07 3.00
CA SER A 153 1.95 27.37 2.47
C SER A 153 2.32 27.50 0.99
N ASP A 154 3.55 27.13 0.63
CA ASP A 154 4.01 27.23 -0.76
C ASP A 154 3.53 26.06 -1.62
N SER A 155 3.63 26.23 -2.94
CA SER A 155 3.41 25.13 -3.88
C SER A 155 4.50 24.05 -3.71
N ARG A 156 4.08 22.80 -3.88
CA ARG A 156 4.97 21.63 -3.86
C ARG A 156 5.49 21.37 -5.26
N GLU A 157 6.73 20.90 -5.34
CA GLU A 157 7.37 20.50 -6.59
C GLU A 157 6.91 19.10 -6.99
N GLU A 158 6.32 18.99 -8.18
CA GLU A 158 5.86 17.73 -8.75
C GLU A 158 6.96 17.11 -9.61
N ARG A 159 7.48 15.97 -9.18
CA ARG A 159 8.50 15.21 -9.90
C ARG A 159 7.89 13.93 -10.44
N LYS A 160 8.13 13.61 -11.72
CA LYS A 160 7.53 12.48 -12.43
C LYS A 160 8.60 11.60 -13.06
N TYR A 161 8.45 10.29 -12.96
CA TYR A 161 9.43 9.34 -13.44
C TYR A 161 8.78 8.18 -14.15
N LYS A 162 9.39 7.77 -15.26
CA LYS A 162 8.98 6.57 -15.98
C LYS A 162 9.48 5.31 -15.28
N THR A 163 10.72 5.30 -14.81
CA THR A 163 11.37 4.12 -14.22
C THR A 163 11.53 4.25 -12.71
N LEU A 164 11.62 3.10 -12.03
CA LEU A 164 11.90 3.04 -10.60
C LEU A 164 13.32 3.55 -10.29
N ILE A 165 14.29 3.30 -11.17
CA ILE A 165 15.69 3.74 -10.99
C ILE A 165 15.78 5.27 -10.97
N ASP A 166 15.17 5.95 -11.93
CA ASP A 166 15.19 7.42 -11.98
C ASP A 166 14.49 8.02 -10.74
N TYR A 167 13.37 7.41 -10.33
CA TYR A 167 12.65 7.80 -9.13
C TYR A 167 13.51 7.66 -7.87
N MET A 168 14.24 6.55 -7.72
CA MET A 168 15.15 6.30 -6.60
C MET A 168 16.28 7.33 -6.53
N GLN A 169 16.90 7.62 -7.68
CA GLN A 169 18.05 8.51 -7.77
C GLN A 169 17.69 9.94 -7.41
N ASP A 170 16.60 10.48 -7.98
CA ASP A 170 16.26 11.89 -7.80
C ASP A 170 15.60 12.17 -6.44
N THR A 171 14.79 11.23 -5.92
CA THR A 171 14.03 11.47 -4.67
C THR A 171 14.68 10.91 -3.41
N SER A 172 15.66 10.02 -3.56
CA SER A 172 16.18 9.19 -2.47
C SER A 172 15.13 8.31 -1.77
N GLN A 173 13.92 8.16 -2.32
CA GLN A 173 12.91 7.21 -1.87
C GLN A 173 13.12 5.84 -2.53
N ASN A 174 12.58 4.77 -1.94
CA ASN A 174 12.52 3.45 -2.57
C ASN A 174 13.87 2.86 -2.98
N LYS A 175 14.98 3.25 -2.34
CA LYS A 175 16.34 2.82 -2.68
C LYS A 175 16.54 1.30 -2.65
N HIS A 176 15.75 0.59 -1.85
CA HIS A 176 15.82 -0.87 -1.69
C HIS A 176 14.63 -1.60 -2.32
N SER A 177 13.79 -0.87 -3.06
CA SER A 177 12.62 -1.44 -3.71
C SER A 177 12.98 -2.20 -4.98
N VAL A 178 12.14 -3.17 -5.35
CA VAL A 178 12.39 -4.09 -6.47
C VAL A 178 11.24 -4.06 -7.47
N ILE A 179 11.53 -4.42 -8.72
CA ILE A 179 10.50 -4.68 -9.73
C ILE A 179 10.01 -6.13 -9.56
N VAL A 180 8.69 -6.33 -9.64
CA VAL A 180 8.02 -7.63 -9.56
C VAL A 180 6.97 -7.75 -10.67
N ASP A 181 6.43 -8.96 -10.88
CA ASP A 181 5.24 -9.21 -11.69
C ASP A 181 4.28 -10.17 -10.96
N TYR A 182 3.15 -10.53 -11.56
CA TYR A 182 2.13 -11.42 -10.97
C TYR A 182 2.62 -12.87 -10.81
N ASP A 183 3.71 -13.24 -11.48
CA ASP A 183 4.32 -14.57 -11.38
C ASP A 183 4.92 -14.87 -10.00
N ILE A 184 5.07 -13.85 -9.15
CA ILE A 184 5.48 -14.01 -7.75
C ILE A 184 4.44 -14.77 -6.91
N PHE A 185 3.18 -14.81 -7.34
CA PHE A 185 2.09 -15.41 -6.57
C PHE A 185 1.81 -16.86 -6.97
N GLN A 186 1.23 -17.63 -6.05
CA GLN A 186 0.69 -18.96 -6.35
C GLN A 186 -0.44 -18.87 -7.39
N ARG A 187 -1.41 -17.96 -7.19
CA ARG A 187 -2.53 -17.72 -8.12
C ARG A 187 -3.14 -16.33 -7.94
N VAL A 188 -2.52 -15.31 -8.53
CA VAL A 188 -3.08 -13.96 -8.66
C VAL A 188 -2.83 -13.50 -10.10
N PHE A 189 -3.75 -12.74 -10.67
CA PHE A 189 -3.66 -12.23 -12.03
C PHE A 189 -4.17 -10.79 -12.09
N PRO A 190 -3.83 -10.02 -13.14
CA PRO A 190 -4.40 -8.69 -13.31
C PRO A 190 -5.93 -8.73 -13.34
N VAL A 191 -6.55 -7.72 -12.75
CA VAL A 191 -7.98 -7.49 -12.90
C VAL A 191 -8.25 -7.18 -14.37
N GLY A 192 -9.25 -7.85 -14.96
CA GLY A 192 -9.60 -7.71 -16.36
C GLY A 192 -10.47 -6.48 -16.62
N ASP A 193 -11.67 -6.47 -16.03
CA ASP A 193 -12.65 -5.38 -16.13
C ASP A 193 -13.12 -5.02 -14.72
N VAL A 194 -13.28 -3.72 -14.42
CA VAL A 194 -13.80 -3.21 -13.12
C VAL A 194 -15.16 -3.80 -12.74
N THR A 195 -15.95 -4.22 -13.72
CA THR A 195 -17.30 -4.78 -13.52
C THR A 195 -17.29 -6.25 -13.13
N ASN A 196 -16.14 -6.93 -13.27
CA ASN A 196 -16.00 -8.32 -12.84
C ASN A 196 -16.01 -8.40 -11.31
N VAL A 197 -16.71 -9.40 -10.79
CA VAL A 197 -16.71 -9.74 -9.36
C VAL A 197 -15.85 -10.97 -9.15
N TYR A 198 -14.84 -10.85 -8.30
CA TYR A 198 -13.90 -11.92 -7.99
C TYR A 198 -14.22 -12.55 -6.65
N LYS A 199 -13.90 -13.84 -6.51
CA LYS A 199 -14.09 -14.59 -5.27
C LYS A 199 -12.76 -14.94 -4.64
N VAL A 200 -12.76 -15.06 -3.32
CA VAL A 200 -11.53 -15.34 -2.55
C VAL A 200 -10.97 -16.72 -2.91
N GLU A 201 -11.84 -17.73 -3.05
CA GLU A 201 -11.47 -19.11 -3.36
C GLU A 201 -10.73 -19.28 -4.70
N ASP A 202 -10.92 -18.35 -5.63
CA ASP A 202 -10.29 -18.37 -6.94
C ASP A 202 -8.86 -17.80 -6.92
N LEU A 203 -8.44 -17.19 -5.81
CA LEU A 203 -7.16 -16.49 -5.67
C LEU A 203 -6.29 -17.12 -4.59
N ASP A 204 -4.98 -17.02 -4.77
CA ASP A 204 -3.98 -17.44 -3.79
C ASP A 204 -2.80 -16.46 -3.80
N PHE A 205 -2.81 -15.57 -2.80
CA PHE A 205 -1.87 -14.48 -2.63
C PHE A 205 -0.54 -14.90 -2.00
N ARG A 206 -0.36 -16.18 -1.66
CA ARG A 206 0.93 -16.66 -1.15
C ARG A 206 2.00 -16.47 -2.22
N LEU A 207 3.21 -16.15 -1.77
CA LEU A 207 4.36 -16.05 -2.67
C LEU A 207 4.81 -17.44 -3.13
N ARG A 208 5.47 -17.48 -4.29
CA ARG A 208 6.26 -18.63 -4.73
C ARG A 208 7.62 -18.59 -4.03
N PRO A 209 8.23 -19.76 -3.73
CA PRO A 209 9.48 -19.82 -2.94
C PRO A 209 10.62 -18.96 -3.46
N ASP A 210 10.77 -18.83 -4.79
CA ASP A 210 11.87 -18.09 -5.43
C ASP A 210 11.43 -16.70 -5.95
N ALA A 211 10.28 -16.21 -5.50
CA ALA A 211 9.78 -14.91 -5.95
C ALA A 211 10.71 -13.78 -5.49
N ALA A 212 10.88 -12.75 -6.33
CA ALA A 212 11.65 -11.55 -6.00
C ALA A 212 11.09 -10.76 -4.79
N ALA A 213 9.90 -11.11 -4.30
CA ALA A 213 9.31 -10.55 -3.10
C ALA A 213 9.78 -11.25 -1.80
N VAL A 214 10.37 -12.44 -1.90
CA VAL A 214 10.87 -13.21 -0.75
C VAL A 214 12.17 -12.59 -0.23
N ASP A 215 12.35 -12.55 1.10
CA ASP A 215 13.57 -12.05 1.76
C ASP A 215 13.99 -10.62 1.33
N SER A 216 13.02 -9.78 0.93
CA SER A 216 13.29 -8.49 0.27
C SER A 216 12.77 -7.27 1.04
N GLY A 217 12.12 -7.48 2.17
CA GLY A 217 11.63 -6.43 3.07
C GLY A 217 12.64 -6.02 4.15
N CYS A 218 12.36 -4.91 4.83
CA CYS A 218 13.11 -4.47 6.00
C CYS A 218 12.48 -4.95 7.30
N ILE A 219 13.30 -5.09 8.34
CA ILE A 219 12.82 -5.40 9.69
C ILE A 219 12.08 -4.19 10.25
N LEU A 220 10.86 -4.44 10.73
CA LEU A 220 9.99 -3.47 11.39
C LEU A 220 9.65 -4.03 12.78
N PRO A 221 10.31 -3.53 13.85
CA PRO A 221 10.13 -4.08 15.19
C PRO A 221 8.66 -4.15 15.61
N ASN A 222 8.24 -5.29 16.17
CA ASN A 222 6.87 -5.60 16.58
C ASN A 222 5.85 -5.78 15.43
N ILE A 223 6.28 -5.73 14.17
CA ILE A 223 5.41 -5.94 12.99
C ILE A 223 5.71 -7.24 12.27
N ASN A 224 6.99 -7.60 12.18
CA ASN A 224 7.46 -8.77 11.43
C ASN A 224 8.58 -9.52 12.14
N ASP A 225 8.67 -9.48 13.47
CA ASP A 225 9.75 -10.13 14.23
C ASP A 225 9.83 -11.65 14.04
N ASP A 226 8.75 -12.25 13.54
CA ASP A 226 8.56 -13.69 13.30
C ASP A 226 8.79 -14.10 11.83
N PHE A 227 9.41 -13.25 11.02
CA PHE A 227 9.71 -13.55 9.62
C PHE A 227 10.55 -14.82 9.45
N ASN A 228 10.43 -15.48 8.30
CA ASN A 228 11.22 -16.66 7.96
C ASN A 228 12.35 -16.26 6.99
N GLY A 229 13.47 -16.98 7.02
CA GLY A 229 14.56 -16.75 6.06
C GLY A 229 15.56 -15.69 6.53
N LYS A 230 16.04 -14.86 5.61
CA LYS A 230 17.09 -13.85 5.83
C LYS A 230 16.52 -12.46 6.12
N ALA A 231 15.32 -12.16 5.62
CA ALA A 231 14.63 -10.90 5.85
C ALA A 231 13.11 -11.09 5.68
N PRO A 232 12.27 -10.15 6.17
CA PRO A 232 10.84 -10.22 5.95
C PRO A 232 10.47 -10.23 4.47
N ASP A 233 9.42 -10.95 4.09
CA ASP A 233 8.90 -10.91 2.73
C ASP A 233 8.17 -9.58 2.46
N LEU A 234 8.16 -9.15 1.19
CA LEU A 234 7.31 -8.07 0.74
C LEU A 234 5.85 -8.53 0.69
N GLY A 235 4.93 -7.62 1.04
CA GLY A 235 3.49 -7.87 1.00
C GLY A 235 2.94 -8.48 2.29
N ALA A 236 1.68 -8.90 2.21
CA ALA A 236 0.88 -9.25 3.39
C ALA A 236 1.22 -10.60 4.02
N LEU A 237 1.72 -11.54 3.22
CA LEU A 237 1.86 -12.94 3.60
C LEU A 237 3.32 -13.31 3.58
N GLU A 238 3.78 -13.87 4.69
CA GLU A 238 5.14 -14.37 4.86
C GLU A 238 5.22 -15.81 4.33
N SER A 239 6.24 -16.11 3.53
CA SER A 239 6.48 -17.45 3.00
C SER A 239 6.78 -18.43 4.13
N GLY A 240 6.26 -19.65 4.00
CA GLY A 240 6.44 -20.70 5.01
C GLY A 240 5.63 -20.51 6.30
N GLN A 241 4.93 -19.38 6.48
CA GLN A 241 3.99 -19.20 7.59
C GLN A 241 2.57 -19.70 7.22
N SER A 242 1.79 -20.02 8.25
CA SER A 242 0.36 -20.32 8.09
C SER A 242 -0.40 -19.07 7.66
N MET A 243 -1.33 -19.23 6.72
CA MET A 243 -2.23 -18.14 6.31
C MET A 243 -3.04 -17.61 7.51
N PRO A 244 -3.25 -16.28 7.61
CA PRO A 244 -4.21 -15.73 8.55
C PRO A 244 -5.60 -16.31 8.30
N VAL A 245 -6.34 -16.59 9.39
CA VAL A 245 -7.76 -16.92 9.29
C VAL A 245 -8.55 -15.63 9.11
N TYR A 246 -9.10 -15.44 7.91
CA TYR A 246 -9.97 -14.31 7.58
C TYR A 246 -11.46 -14.70 7.74
N GLY A 247 -12.29 -13.76 8.19
CA GLY A 247 -13.74 -13.95 8.32
C GLY A 247 -14.14 -14.61 9.64
N PRO A 248 -15.28 -15.32 9.69
CA PRO A 248 -15.77 -15.99 10.89
C PRO A 248 -14.72 -16.95 11.48
N ARG A 249 -14.54 -16.87 12.78
CA ARG A 249 -13.62 -17.72 13.55
C ARG A 249 -14.49 -18.62 14.43
N LEU A 250 -14.47 -19.91 14.15
CA LEU A 250 -15.11 -20.94 14.96
C LEU A 250 -14.16 -21.38 16.08
#